data_AF-A0A3N4I6Q5-F1
#
_entry.id   AF-A0A3N4I6Q5-F1
#
_cell.length_a   1.000
_cell.length_b   1.000
_cell.length_c   1.000
_cell.angle_alpha   90.00
_cell.angle_beta   90.00
_cell.angle_gamma   90.00
#
_symmetry.space_group_name_H-M   'P 1'
#
loop_
_entity.id
_entity.type
_entity.pdbx_description
1 polymer ?
#
loop_
_entity_poly.entity_id
_entity_poly.type
_entity_poly.pdbx_seq_one_letter_code
_entity_poly.pdbx_strand_id
1 'polypeptide(L)'
;MASRLKVRFLLPNGLSSENSGNVWMISRDATSYSLSQFINRVIQGRDNETGYTFRAKGKYLNSTLSDLFAVLDLSAEALLELECCIHSRIPSLGDPSPIAALKTNREGQVLFAEYSGSIGLMKNDVHLSKSSASRSPVTSICWLDENRFAVGGVGLPALLCGAKDSEWYKLPCNALSQSHLCSSLGFTGDTLAIGSPDGSISLVVLKDHIDSFSVVGSSILQGHSSTVSAVAWKDERLLSVSYDRSYSIWTKDRECSLGKLNATSPLLSLAVGRELGVAIAGDTAGTIHLFGTETTEKLSSWKAHPFSVSGVAKAPGDSFTFATSSHHGDIKIWDLRNLKTATQSVLSTGSKVLALDWGLGGLRYGDDLGVIGRLNV
;
A
#
# COMPACT_ATOMS: atom_id res chain seq x y z
N MET A 1 31.86 24.99 -0.55
CA MET A 1 31.05 24.11 0.31
C MET A 1 31.67 22.72 0.31
N ALA A 2 31.75 22.04 1.45
CA ALA A 2 32.33 20.71 1.53
C ALA A 2 31.55 19.70 0.65
N SER A 3 32.27 18.84 -0.09
CA SER A 3 31.66 17.81 -0.96
C SER A 3 31.19 16.57 -0.19
N ARG A 4 31.62 16.43 1.07
CA ARG A 4 31.32 15.29 1.93
C ARG A 4 30.93 15.77 3.33
N LEU A 5 30.05 15.02 3.99
CA LEU A 5 29.50 15.29 5.32
C LEU A 5 29.94 14.20 6.31
N LYS A 6 30.09 14.58 7.59
CA LYS A 6 30.44 13.65 8.68
C LYS A 6 29.20 12.91 9.15
N VAL A 7 29.18 11.58 9.01
CA VAL A 7 28.06 10.74 9.40
C VAL A 7 28.54 9.60 10.31
N ARG A 8 27.84 9.38 11.42
CA ARG A 8 27.99 8.19 12.26
C ARG A 8 26.73 7.35 12.13
N PHE A 9 26.88 6.09 11.75
CA PHE A 9 25.75 5.16 11.63
C PHE A 9 25.48 4.46 12.95
N LEU A 10 24.24 4.54 13.42
CA LEU A 10 23.74 3.80 14.58
C LEU A 10 22.99 2.58 14.06
N LEU A 11 23.63 1.41 14.08
CA LEU A 11 23.06 0.18 13.57
C LEU A 11 22.04 -0.43 14.56
N PRO A 12 21.02 -1.15 14.07
CA PRO A 12 20.07 -1.86 14.91
C PRO A 12 20.74 -2.94 15.77
N ASN A 13 20.16 -3.21 16.95
CA ASN A 13 20.63 -4.24 17.87
C ASN A 13 20.79 -5.60 17.16
N GLY A 14 21.97 -6.20 17.25
CA GLY A 14 22.30 -7.49 16.62
C GLY A 14 23.14 -7.41 15.33
N LEU A 15 23.41 -6.21 14.80
CA LEU A 15 24.28 -5.98 13.62
C LEU A 15 25.59 -5.25 13.96
N SER A 16 26.02 -5.28 15.24
CA SER A 16 27.25 -4.63 15.68
C SER A 16 28.48 -5.28 15.04
N SER A 17 29.19 -4.55 14.18
CA SER A 17 30.55 -4.87 13.74
C SER A 17 31.56 -3.99 14.47
N GLU A 18 32.86 -4.33 14.41
CA GLU A 18 33.94 -3.48 14.95
C GLU A 18 33.93 -2.04 14.39
N ASN A 19 33.29 -1.85 13.22
CA ASN A 19 33.15 -0.56 12.56
C ASN A 19 31.89 0.22 12.96
N SER A 20 31.00 -0.36 13.78
CA SER A 20 29.79 0.31 14.27
C SER A 20 30.18 1.41 15.26
N GLY A 21 29.97 2.68 14.89
CA GLY A 21 30.36 3.85 15.68
C GLY A 21 31.43 4.74 15.05
N ASN A 22 32.10 4.27 13.99
CA ASN A 22 33.03 5.09 13.21
C ASN A 22 32.34 6.29 12.55
N VAL A 23 33.08 7.39 12.42
CA VAL A 23 32.65 8.58 11.68
C VAL A 23 33.14 8.44 10.24
N TRP A 24 32.20 8.52 9.30
CA TRP A 24 32.46 8.37 7.87
C TRP A 24 32.25 9.69 7.14
N MET A 25 33.05 9.92 6.09
CA MET A 25 32.90 11.05 5.19
C MET A 25 32.09 10.62 3.96
N ILE A 26 30.80 10.94 3.95
CA ILE A 26 29.87 10.49 2.92
C ILE A 26 29.51 11.63 1.96
N SER A 27 29.29 11.32 0.68
CA SER A 27 28.84 12.30 -0.30
C SER A 27 27.55 12.99 0.15
N ARG A 28 27.46 14.30 -0.06
CA ARG A 28 26.26 15.08 0.25
C ARG A 28 25.02 14.65 -0.55
N ASP A 29 25.23 14.06 -1.73
CA ASP A 29 24.18 13.59 -2.63
C ASP A 29 23.78 12.13 -2.34
N ALA A 30 24.33 11.53 -1.27
CA ALA A 30 24.00 10.16 -0.91
C ALA A 30 22.53 10.03 -0.53
N THR A 31 21.87 9.02 -1.09
CA THR A 31 20.47 8.68 -0.89
C THR A 31 20.36 7.44 0.01
N SER A 32 19.17 7.15 0.51
CA SER A 32 18.93 5.93 1.32
C SER A 32 19.39 4.65 0.60
N TYR A 33 19.28 4.59 -0.73
CA TYR A 33 19.79 3.48 -1.51
C TYR A 33 21.33 3.38 -1.46
N SER A 34 22.05 4.47 -1.77
CA SER A 34 23.51 4.43 -1.80
C SER A 34 24.14 4.27 -0.41
N LEU A 35 23.48 4.78 0.63
CA LEU A 35 23.86 4.53 2.02
C LEU A 35 23.62 3.08 2.43
N SER A 36 22.52 2.46 2.00
CA SER A 36 22.27 1.04 2.28
C SER A 36 23.35 0.16 1.66
N GLN A 37 23.71 0.42 0.40
CA GLN A 37 24.80 -0.26 -0.30
C GLN A 37 26.15 -0.07 0.42
N PHE A 38 26.42 1.14 0.91
CA PHE A 38 27.61 1.44 1.69
C PHE A 38 27.68 0.61 2.98
N ILE A 39 26.58 0.53 3.74
CA ILE A 39 26.55 -0.24 4.99
C ILE A 39 26.76 -1.73 4.73
N ASN A 40 26.06 -2.31 3.76
CA ASN A 40 26.18 -3.74 3.46
C ASN A 40 27.62 -4.11 3.09
N ARG A 41 28.22 -3.37 2.15
CA ARG A 41 29.55 -3.68 1.62
C ARG A 41 30.69 -3.29 2.57
N VAL A 42 30.63 -2.09 3.16
CA VAL A 42 31.78 -1.49 3.88
C VAL A 42 31.71 -1.75 5.37
N ILE A 43 30.52 -1.64 5.98
CA ILE A 43 30.41 -1.75 7.45
C ILE A 43 30.20 -3.20 7.89
N GLN A 44 29.37 -3.95 7.15
CA GLN A 44 29.03 -5.33 7.50
C GLN A 44 29.84 -6.38 6.73
N GLY A 45 30.49 -6.00 5.61
CA GLY A 45 31.24 -6.94 4.77
C GLY A 45 30.36 -8.06 4.20
N ARG A 46 29.07 -7.80 4.00
CA ARG A 46 28.11 -8.76 3.46
C ARG A 46 27.77 -8.36 2.03
N ASP A 47 27.70 -9.35 1.13
CA ASP A 47 27.19 -9.17 -0.22
C ASP A 47 25.64 -9.08 -0.26
N ASN A 48 24.98 -9.30 0.88
CA ASN A 48 23.51 -9.29 0.97
C ASN A 48 22.96 -7.86 1.04
N GLU A 49 21.95 -7.55 0.23
CA GLU A 49 21.32 -6.22 0.16
C GLU A 49 20.27 -6.00 1.26
N THR A 50 20.70 -5.92 2.53
CA THR A 50 19.78 -5.44 3.58
C THR A 50 19.43 -3.99 3.27
N GLY A 51 18.15 -3.70 3.04
CA GLY A 51 17.70 -2.32 2.90
C GLY A 51 17.76 -1.63 4.26
N TYR A 52 18.23 -0.38 4.28
CA TYR A 52 18.14 0.46 5.46
C TYR A 52 17.31 1.69 5.15
N THR A 53 16.46 2.06 6.10
CA THR A 53 15.96 3.43 6.19
C THR A 53 16.80 4.16 7.22
N PHE A 54 16.94 5.47 7.01
CA PHE A 54 17.82 6.29 7.82
C PHE A 54 17.02 7.41 8.46
N ARG A 55 17.23 7.67 9.74
CA ARG A 55 16.70 8.86 10.38
C ARG A 55 17.71 9.49 11.34
N ALA A 56 17.56 10.79 11.55
CA ALA A 56 18.31 11.53 12.55
C ALA A 56 17.37 12.50 13.25
N LYS A 57 17.43 12.56 14.59
CA LYS A 57 16.57 13.43 15.42
C LYS A 57 15.08 13.31 15.07
N GLY A 58 14.61 12.08 14.81
CA GLY A 58 13.21 11.80 14.43
C GLY A 58 12.82 12.17 13.00
N LYS A 59 13.75 12.63 12.15
CA LYS A 59 13.51 12.94 10.73
C LYS A 59 14.20 11.93 9.83
N TYR A 60 13.44 11.35 8.89
CA TYR A 60 13.97 10.39 7.92
C TYR A 60 14.76 11.07 6.81
N LEU A 61 15.71 10.32 6.23
CA LEU A 61 16.43 10.69 5.03
C LEU A 61 15.52 10.49 3.81
N ASN A 62 15.00 11.60 3.31
CA ASN A 62 13.94 11.61 2.30
C ASN A 62 14.46 11.67 0.85
N SER A 63 15.66 12.22 0.64
CA SER A 63 16.25 12.45 -0.68
C SER A 63 17.76 12.30 -0.59
N THR A 64 18.47 13.38 -0.26
CA THR A 64 19.93 13.39 -0.10
C THR A 64 20.32 13.74 1.33
N LEU A 65 21.54 13.40 1.74
CA LEU A 65 22.08 13.84 3.02
C LEU A 65 22.12 15.37 3.13
N SER A 66 22.35 16.06 2.01
CA SER A 66 22.31 17.52 1.96
C SER A 66 20.93 18.06 2.38
N ASP A 67 19.86 17.45 1.89
CA ASP A 67 18.50 17.88 2.21
C ASP A 67 18.17 17.60 3.69
N LEU A 68 18.64 16.47 4.23
CA LEU A 68 18.46 16.15 5.64
C LEU A 68 19.21 17.14 6.56
N PHE A 69 20.45 17.52 6.20
CA PHE A 69 21.18 18.57 6.92
C PHE A 69 20.45 19.91 6.88
N ALA A 70 19.88 20.29 5.72
CA ALA A 70 19.10 21.51 5.59
C ALA A 70 17.81 21.47 6.44
N VAL A 71 17.09 20.34 6.45
CA VAL A 71 15.88 20.15 7.28
C VAL A 71 16.18 20.21 8.78
N LEU A 72 17.37 19.77 9.19
CA LEU A 72 17.81 19.76 10.59
C LEU A 72 18.57 21.04 10.99
N ASP A 73 18.70 22.01 10.08
CA ASP A 73 19.47 23.25 10.24
C ASP A 73 20.91 23.01 10.74
N LEU A 74 21.59 22.04 10.13
CA LEU A 74 22.95 21.63 10.48
C LEU A 74 23.99 22.23 9.54
N SER A 75 25.12 22.66 10.08
CA SER A 75 26.28 23.08 9.29
C SER A 75 26.97 21.88 8.64
N ALA A 76 27.72 22.11 7.56
CA ALA A 76 28.45 21.05 6.85
C ALA A 76 29.58 20.39 7.69
N GLU A 77 29.96 21.01 8.82
CA GLU A 77 30.98 20.50 9.74
C GLU A 77 30.40 19.63 10.86
N ALA A 78 29.07 19.69 11.06
CA ALA A 78 28.37 18.95 12.09
C ALA A 78 28.48 17.44 11.86
N LEU A 79 28.58 16.68 12.95
CA LEU A 79 28.45 15.24 12.93
C LEU A 79 26.96 14.87 12.97
N LEU A 80 26.50 14.14 11.95
CA LEU A 80 25.14 13.60 11.93
C LEU A 80 25.15 12.15 12.43
N GLU A 81 24.44 11.90 13.53
CA GLU A 81 24.13 10.54 13.97
C GLU A 81 22.88 10.05 13.23
N LEU A 82 23.07 8.99 12.46
CA LEU A 82 22.10 8.46 11.53
C LEU A 82 21.67 7.06 12.02
N GLU A 83 20.47 6.97 12.58
CA GLU A 83 19.84 5.71 12.97
C GLU A 83 19.47 4.91 11.73
N CYS A 84 20.05 3.72 11.62
CA CYS A 84 19.75 2.74 10.59
C CYS A 84 18.60 1.86 11.08
N CYS A 85 17.47 1.91 10.40
CA CYS A 85 16.32 1.05 10.66
C CYS A 85 16.28 -0.05 9.60
N ILE A 86 16.16 -1.32 10.04
CA ILE A 86 16.08 -2.45 9.11
C ILE A 86 14.81 -2.35 8.30
N HIS A 87 14.98 -2.41 6.99
CA HIS A 87 13.92 -2.55 6.02
C HIS A 87 13.88 -3.99 5.54
N SER A 88 12.95 -4.80 6.04
CA SER A 88 12.87 -6.20 5.59
C SER A 88 12.29 -6.24 4.18
N ARG A 89 13.10 -6.66 3.22
CA ARG A 89 12.69 -6.95 1.83
C ARG A 89 12.64 -8.45 1.65
N ILE A 90 11.47 -8.97 1.35
CA ILE A 90 11.22 -10.40 1.23
C ILE A 90 10.81 -10.65 -0.22
N PRO A 91 11.71 -11.21 -1.05
CA PRO A 91 11.34 -11.63 -2.40
C PRO A 91 10.19 -12.64 -2.35
N SER A 92 9.30 -12.58 -3.35
CA SER A 92 8.28 -13.61 -3.55
C SER A 92 8.93 -14.99 -3.77
N LEU A 93 8.29 -16.07 -3.30
CA LEU A 93 8.76 -17.43 -3.56
C LEU A 93 8.78 -17.76 -5.06
N GLY A 94 9.79 -18.50 -5.51
CA GLY A 94 9.91 -18.96 -6.90
C GLY A 94 10.26 -17.84 -7.87
N ASP A 95 9.74 -17.92 -9.10
CA ASP A 95 10.00 -16.91 -10.13
C ASP A 95 9.35 -15.57 -9.75
N PRO A 96 10.14 -14.48 -9.67
CA PRO A 96 9.64 -13.19 -9.22
C PRO A 96 8.68 -12.60 -10.26
N SER A 97 7.53 -12.15 -9.78
CA SER A 97 6.53 -11.43 -10.56
C SER A 97 6.08 -10.20 -9.78
N PRO A 98 5.76 -9.07 -10.44
CA PRO A 98 5.31 -7.86 -9.77
C PRO A 98 4.18 -8.12 -8.77
N ILE A 99 4.31 -7.57 -7.55
CA ILE A 99 3.27 -7.66 -6.51
C ILE A 99 2.16 -6.65 -6.84
N ALA A 100 1.08 -7.13 -7.43
CA ALA A 100 -0.01 -6.30 -7.93
C ALA A 100 -0.94 -5.78 -6.82
N ALA A 101 -1.15 -6.58 -5.76
CA ALA A 101 -1.97 -6.21 -4.63
C ALA A 101 -1.45 -6.86 -3.35
N LEU A 102 -1.65 -6.17 -2.22
CA LEU A 102 -1.22 -6.64 -0.90
C LEU A 102 -2.23 -6.18 0.15
N LYS A 103 -2.61 -7.07 1.07
CA LYS A 103 -3.50 -6.78 2.20
C LYS A 103 -3.09 -7.53 3.47
N THR A 104 -3.16 -6.84 4.59
CA THR A 104 -2.89 -7.40 5.91
C THR A 104 -4.19 -7.61 6.71
N ASN A 105 -4.27 -8.70 7.47
CA ASN A 105 -5.36 -8.93 8.41
C ASN A 105 -4.98 -8.58 9.85
N ARG A 106 -5.90 -8.77 10.81
CA ARG A 106 -5.69 -8.37 12.21
C ARG A 106 -4.70 -9.29 12.92
N GLU A 107 -4.59 -10.54 12.48
CA GLU A 107 -3.57 -11.47 12.96
C GLU A 107 -2.15 -11.21 12.42
N GLY A 108 -1.97 -10.20 11.56
CA GLY A 108 -0.68 -9.86 10.96
C GLY A 108 -0.25 -10.81 9.84
N GLN A 109 -1.17 -11.60 9.28
CA GLN A 109 -0.95 -12.26 8.00
C GLN A 109 -0.97 -11.24 6.86
N VAL A 110 -0.20 -11.54 5.83
CA VAL A 110 -0.11 -10.76 4.60
C VAL A 110 -0.57 -11.64 3.45
N LEU A 111 -1.65 -11.23 2.81
CA LEU A 111 -2.08 -11.77 1.53
C LEU A 111 -1.50 -10.90 0.44
N PHE A 112 -0.91 -11.52 -0.57
CA PHE A 112 -0.39 -10.82 -1.73
C PHE A 112 -0.78 -11.53 -3.03
N ALA A 113 -0.86 -10.75 -4.09
CA ALA A 113 -1.19 -11.21 -5.43
C ALA A 113 -0.15 -10.72 -6.43
N GLU A 114 0.13 -11.54 -7.42
CA GLU A 114 1.10 -11.27 -8.47
C GLU A 114 0.45 -11.11 -9.83
N TYR A 115 1.10 -10.35 -10.72
CA TYR A 115 0.69 -10.29 -12.12
C TYR A 115 0.84 -11.63 -12.87
N SER A 116 1.61 -12.59 -12.32
CA SER A 116 1.63 -13.97 -12.79
C SER A 116 0.30 -14.71 -12.62
N GLY A 117 -0.62 -14.15 -11.82
CA GLY A 117 -1.86 -14.79 -11.40
C GLY A 117 -1.72 -15.67 -10.15
N SER A 118 -0.55 -15.60 -9.50
CA SER A 118 -0.29 -16.29 -8.24
C SER A 118 -0.81 -15.50 -7.04
N ILE A 119 -1.23 -16.24 -6.03
CA ILE A 119 -1.61 -15.72 -4.72
C ILE A 119 -0.70 -16.36 -3.70
N GLY A 120 -0.20 -15.56 -2.75
CA GLY A 120 0.56 -16.07 -1.64
C GLY A 120 0.13 -15.49 -0.30
N LEU A 121 0.48 -16.24 0.74
CA LEU A 121 0.22 -15.93 2.14
C LEU A 121 1.55 -15.87 2.88
N MET A 122 1.68 -14.90 3.79
CA MET A 122 2.83 -14.77 4.68
C MET A 122 2.38 -14.47 6.10
N LYS A 123 3.18 -14.86 7.09
CA LYS A 123 3.03 -14.44 8.49
C LYS A 123 4.42 -14.26 9.08
N ASN A 124 4.61 -13.21 9.90
CA ASN A 124 5.89 -12.92 10.54
C ASN A 124 7.09 -12.87 9.57
N ASP A 125 6.90 -12.26 8.40
CA ASP A 125 7.94 -12.13 7.37
C ASP A 125 8.40 -13.45 6.73
N VAL A 126 7.63 -14.53 6.93
CA VAL A 126 7.86 -15.85 6.34
C VAL A 126 6.70 -16.22 5.42
N HIS A 127 7.02 -16.76 4.25
CA HIS A 127 6.03 -17.30 3.32
C HIS A 127 5.40 -18.58 3.87
N LEU A 128 4.07 -18.63 3.85
CA LEU A 128 3.29 -19.81 4.24
C LEU A 128 2.96 -20.67 3.01
N SER A 129 2.46 -20.04 1.94
CA SER A 129 2.18 -20.69 0.65
C SER A 129 2.19 -19.69 -0.48
N LYS A 130 2.39 -20.19 -1.70
CA LYS A 130 2.18 -19.47 -2.96
C LYS A 130 1.74 -20.47 -4.03
N SER A 131 0.62 -20.20 -4.69
CA SER A 131 0.18 -21.01 -5.82
C SER A 131 -0.63 -20.20 -6.83
N SER A 132 -0.73 -20.72 -8.06
CA SER A 132 -1.42 -20.04 -9.16
C SER A 132 -2.94 -20.15 -9.00
N ALA A 133 -3.63 -19.01 -8.94
CA ALA A 133 -5.09 -18.95 -8.92
C ALA A 133 -5.70 -18.82 -10.31
N SER A 134 -4.97 -18.15 -11.20
CA SER A 134 -5.33 -17.88 -12.58
C SER A 134 -4.08 -17.82 -13.46
N ARG A 135 -4.27 -17.98 -14.77
CA ARG A 135 -3.24 -17.66 -15.78
C ARG A 135 -3.21 -16.17 -16.13
N SER A 136 -4.16 -15.41 -15.61
CA SER A 136 -4.27 -13.97 -15.82
C SER A 136 -3.89 -13.22 -14.54
N PRO A 137 -3.46 -11.96 -14.65
CA PRO A 137 -3.06 -11.15 -13.50
C PRO A 137 -4.14 -11.06 -12.42
N VAL A 138 -3.77 -11.34 -11.18
CA VAL A 138 -4.62 -11.06 -10.00
C VAL A 138 -4.26 -9.66 -9.54
N THR A 139 -5.20 -8.72 -9.61
CA THR A 139 -4.93 -7.29 -9.40
C THR A 139 -5.69 -6.70 -8.21
N SER A 140 -6.62 -7.45 -7.62
CA SER A 140 -7.33 -7.03 -6.43
C SER A 140 -7.60 -8.19 -5.49
N ILE A 141 -7.47 -7.91 -4.20
CA ILE A 141 -7.69 -8.86 -3.11
C ILE A 141 -8.34 -8.13 -1.95
N CYS A 142 -9.17 -8.83 -1.18
CA CYS A 142 -9.68 -8.33 0.09
C CYS A 142 -9.96 -9.48 1.07
N TRP A 143 -9.75 -9.24 2.35
CA TRP A 143 -10.09 -10.18 3.41
C TRP A 143 -11.60 -10.15 3.66
N LEU A 144 -12.20 -11.33 3.84
CA LEU A 144 -13.58 -11.51 4.30
C LEU A 144 -13.60 -11.69 5.83
N ASP A 145 -12.63 -12.46 6.32
CA ASP A 145 -12.30 -12.64 7.74
C ASP A 145 -10.82 -13.04 7.87
N GLU A 146 -10.41 -13.59 9.01
CA GLU A 146 -9.01 -13.94 9.27
C GLU A 146 -8.48 -15.06 8.35
N ASN A 147 -9.34 -15.95 7.84
CA ASN A 147 -8.92 -17.10 7.04
C ASN A 147 -9.53 -17.13 5.64
N ARG A 148 -10.52 -16.30 5.33
CA ARG A 148 -11.18 -16.28 4.03
C ARG A 148 -11.00 -14.93 3.36
N PHE A 149 -10.83 -14.96 2.04
CA PHE A 149 -10.54 -13.79 1.24
C PHE A 149 -11.15 -13.91 -0.15
N ALA A 150 -11.36 -12.77 -0.80
CA ALA A 150 -11.76 -12.70 -2.20
C ALA A 150 -10.61 -12.18 -3.05
N VAL A 151 -10.48 -12.71 -4.25
CA VAL A 151 -9.48 -12.32 -5.25
C VAL A 151 -10.13 -12.09 -6.60
N GLY A 152 -9.55 -11.18 -7.37
CA GLY A 152 -9.99 -10.91 -8.73
C GLY A 152 -8.95 -10.14 -9.52
N GLY A 153 -9.19 -9.98 -10.81
CA GLY A 153 -8.27 -9.23 -11.66
C GLY A 153 -8.64 -9.23 -13.12
N VAL A 154 -7.65 -8.93 -13.96
CA VAL A 154 -7.85 -8.75 -15.40
C VAL A 154 -8.25 -10.07 -16.03
N GLY A 155 -9.49 -10.18 -16.50
CA GLY A 155 -10.03 -11.42 -17.06
C GLY A 155 -10.27 -12.52 -16.01
N LEU A 156 -10.11 -12.22 -14.72
CA LEU A 156 -10.38 -13.12 -13.61
C LEU A 156 -11.63 -12.63 -12.87
N PRO A 157 -12.77 -13.35 -12.95
CA PRO A 157 -13.92 -13.04 -12.11
C PRO A 157 -13.57 -13.17 -10.62
N ALA A 158 -14.34 -12.53 -9.76
CA ALA A 158 -14.14 -12.64 -8.32
C ALA A 158 -14.24 -14.12 -7.87
N LEU A 159 -13.22 -14.59 -7.17
CA LEU A 159 -13.18 -15.92 -6.56
C LEU A 159 -13.11 -15.76 -5.04
N LEU A 160 -13.81 -16.64 -4.33
CA LEU A 160 -13.67 -16.75 -2.88
C LEU A 160 -12.69 -17.87 -2.56
N CYS A 161 -11.84 -17.62 -1.58
CA CYS A 161 -10.77 -18.51 -1.16
C CYS A 161 -10.75 -18.63 0.36
N GLY A 162 -10.35 -19.79 0.84
CA GLY A 162 -10.04 -20.05 2.25
C GLY A 162 -8.57 -20.38 2.41
N ALA A 163 -8.02 -20.06 3.58
CA ALA A 163 -6.68 -20.39 4.03
C ALA A 163 -6.78 -21.33 5.22
N LYS A 164 -6.14 -22.49 5.13
CA LYS A 164 -6.08 -23.48 6.21
C LYS A 164 -4.76 -24.24 6.11
N ASP A 165 -4.15 -24.52 7.26
CA ASP A 165 -2.90 -25.29 7.35
C ASP A 165 -1.79 -24.71 6.45
N SER A 166 -1.65 -23.38 6.45
CA SER A 166 -0.71 -22.59 5.64
C SER A 166 -0.95 -22.60 4.13
N GLU A 167 -1.91 -23.37 3.63
CA GLU A 167 -2.28 -23.43 2.21
C GLU A 167 -3.60 -22.70 1.97
N TRP A 168 -3.87 -22.34 0.71
CA TRP A 168 -5.16 -21.77 0.32
C TRP A 168 -5.88 -22.65 -0.70
N TYR A 169 -7.21 -22.56 -0.70
CA TYR A 169 -8.09 -23.32 -1.58
C TYR A 169 -9.27 -22.46 -2.05
N LYS A 170 -9.87 -22.83 -3.19
CA LYS A 170 -11.07 -22.16 -3.72
C LYS A 170 -12.29 -22.59 -2.92
N LEU A 171 -13.07 -21.63 -2.43
CA LEU A 171 -14.32 -21.89 -1.74
C LEU A 171 -15.47 -22.03 -2.75
N PRO A 172 -16.36 -23.02 -2.58
CA PRO A 172 -17.59 -23.07 -3.35
C PRO A 172 -18.45 -21.84 -3.09
N CYS A 173 -18.92 -21.20 -4.16
CA CYS A 173 -19.92 -20.14 -4.11
C CYS A 173 -20.83 -20.23 -5.32
N ASN A 174 -22.14 -20.32 -5.08
CA ASN A 174 -23.11 -20.32 -6.17
C ASN A 174 -23.17 -18.93 -6.83
N ALA A 175 -23.34 -18.89 -8.15
CA ALA A 175 -23.63 -17.68 -8.91
C ALA A 175 -22.60 -16.51 -8.90
N LEU A 176 -21.50 -16.58 -8.15
CA LEU A 176 -20.43 -15.56 -8.25
C LEU A 176 -19.67 -15.63 -9.60
N SER A 177 -19.75 -16.77 -10.29
CA SER A 177 -18.87 -17.13 -11.40
C SER A 177 -19.32 -16.72 -12.81
N GLN A 178 -20.28 -15.79 -12.97
CA GLN A 178 -20.72 -15.34 -14.30
C GLN A 178 -20.71 -13.80 -14.39
N SER A 179 -19.90 -13.28 -15.33
CA SER A 179 -19.91 -11.91 -15.89
C SER A 179 -19.28 -10.72 -15.15
N HIS A 180 -18.77 -10.83 -13.92
CA HIS A 180 -18.18 -9.66 -13.25
C HIS A 180 -16.66 -9.60 -13.46
N LEU A 181 -16.23 -8.87 -14.49
CA LEU A 181 -14.83 -8.47 -14.61
C LEU A 181 -14.43 -7.66 -13.36
N CYS A 182 -13.28 -7.98 -12.78
CA CYS A 182 -12.87 -7.42 -11.51
C CYS A 182 -11.67 -6.49 -11.69
N SER A 183 -11.86 -5.21 -11.38
CA SER A 183 -10.78 -4.23 -11.24
C SER A 183 -10.48 -3.88 -9.78
N SER A 184 -11.49 -3.94 -8.91
CA SER A 184 -11.33 -3.67 -7.47
C SER A 184 -12.28 -4.47 -6.60
N LEU A 185 -11.84 -4.82 -5.39
CA LEU A 185 -12.62 -5.57 -4.40
C LEU A 185 -12.63 -4.85 -3.06
N GLY A 186 -13.77 -4.92 -2.37
CA GLY A 186 -13.89 -4.50 -0.98
C GLY A 186 -15.03 -5.25 -0.30
N PHE A 187 -14.88 -5.55 0.98
CA PHE A 187 -15.86 -6.32 1.74
C PHE A 187 -16.23 -5.62 3.04
N THR A 188 -17.51 -5.68 3.42
CA THR A 188 -18.00 -5.24 4.73
C THR A 188 -19.07 -6.20 5.23
N GLY A 189 -18.91 -6.74 6.44
CA GLY A 189 -19.89 -7.62 7.09
C GLY A 189 -20.25 -8.85 6.25
N ASP A 190 -21.27 -8.72 5.42
CA ASP A 190 -21.84 -9.73 4.52
C ASP A 190 -21.76 -9.36 3.03
N THR A 191 -21.32 -8.16 2.69
CA THR A 191 -21.44 -7.60 1.34
C THR A 191 -20.08 -7.44 0.68
N LEU A 192 -19.90 -8.11 -0.46
CA LEU A 192 -18.77 -7.97 -1.36
C LEU A 192 -19.09 -6.94 -2.46
N ALA A 193 -18.27 -5.89 -2.55
CA ALA A 193 -18.26 -4.94 -3.65
C ALA A 193 -17.20 -5.34 -4.68
N ILE A 194 -17.62 -5.43 -5.94
CA ILE A 194 -16.78 -5.76 -7.09
C ILE A 194 -16.87 -4.60 -8.08
N GLY A 195 -15.82 -3.80 -8.17
CA GLY A 195 -15.68 -2.79 -9.22
C GLY A 195 -15.22 -3.43 -10.53
N SER A 196 -15.75 -2.91 -11.65
CA SER A 196 -15.51 -3.44 -12.99
C SER A 196 -14.80 -2.42 -13.90
N PRO A 197 -14.04 -2.90 -14.91
CA PRO A 197 -13.50 -2.06 -15.99
C PRO A 197 -14.55 -1.25 -16.77
N ASP A 198 -15.81 -1.69 -16.79
CA ASP A 198 -16.90 -0.97 -17.46
C ASP A 198 -17.47 0.22 -16.66
N GLY A 199 -16.99 0.43 -15.43
CA GLY A 199 -17.49 1.49 -14.53
C GLY A 199 -18.65 1.06 -13.63
N SER A 200 -19.17 -0.15 -13.78
CA SER A 200 -20.16 -0.69 -12.87
C SER A 200 -19.53 -1.20 -11.57
N ILE A 201 -20.33 -1.22 -10.51
CA ILE A 201 -19.98 -1.88 -9.25
C ILE A 201 -21.07 -2.87 -8.89
N SER A 202 -20.70 -4.14 -8.74
CA SER A 202 -21.62 -5.19 -8.31
C SER A 202 -21.52 -5.36 -6.80
N LEU A 203 -22.64 -5.24 -6.10
CA LEU A 203 -22.76 -5.59 -4.68
C LEU A 203 -23.35 -6.98 -4.58
N VAL A 204 -22.64 -7.88 -3.91
CA VAL A 204 -23.03 -9.28 -3.72
C VAL A 204 -23.13 -9.56 -2.23
N VAL A 205 -24.34 -9.88 -1.77
CA VAL A 205 -24.59 -10.27 -0.37
C VAL A 205 -24.32 -11.76 -0.23
N LEU A 206 -23.35 -12.07 0.61
CA LEU A 206 -22.85 -13.40 0.90
C LEU A 206 -23.40 -13.88 2.23
N LYS A 207 -24.05 -15.04 2.20
CA LYS A 207 -24.36 -15.80 3.41
C LYS A 207 -23.23 -16.77 3.70
N ASP A 208 -22.66 -16.62 4.88
CA ASP A 208 -21.58 -17.43 5.42
C ASP A 208 -22.07 -18.83 5.81
N HIS A 209 -21.33 -19.85 5.36
CA HIS A 209 -21.39 -21.23 5.84
C HIS A 209 -19.98 -21.69 6.22
N ILE A 210 -19.89 -22.76 7.02
CA ILE A 210 -18.62 -23.25 7.60
C ILE A 210 -17.48 -23.37 6.55
N ASP A 211 -17.76 -23.95 5.39
CA ASP A 211 -16.76 -24.20 4.33
C ASP A 211 -17.17 -23.66 2.94
N SER A 212 -18.15 -22.75 2.89
CA SER A 212 -18.65 -22.20 1.63
C SER A 212 -19.38 -20.88 1.82
N PHE A 213 -19.67 -20.21 0.70
CA PHE A 213 -20.58 -19.08 0.70
C PHE A 213 -21.75 -19.36 -0.21
N SER A 214 -22.88 -18.71 0.07
CA SER A 214 -23.97 -18.61 -0.89
C SER A 214 -24.35 -17.17 -1.16
N VAL A 215 -24.50 -16.81 -2.43
CA VAL A 215 -25.07 -15.52 -2.83
C VAL A 215 -26.57 -15.52 -2.51
N VAL A 216 -26.99 -14.59 -1.67
CA VAL A 216 -28.41 -14.41 -1.27
C VAL A 216 -29.03 -13.14 -1.85
N GLY A 217 -28.20 -12.24 -2.39
CA GLY A 217 -28.66 -11.05 -3.09
C GLY A 217 -27.56 -10.45 -3.95
N SER A 218 -27.95 -9.78 -5.02
CA SER A 218 -27.02 -8.99 -5.83
C SER A 218 -27.69 -7.70 -6.32
N SER A 219 -26.88 -6.66 -6.50
CA SER A 219 -27.31 -5.41 -7.14
C SER A 219 -26.16 -4.81 -7.91
N ILE A 220 -26.47 -3.97 -8.90
CA ILE A 220 -25.48 -3.30 -9.73
C ILE A 220 -25.67 -1.79 -9.57
N LEU A 221 -24.58 -1.12 -9.22
CA LEU A 221 -24.48 0.32 -9.14
C LEU A 221 -23.86 0.81 -10.44
N GLN A 222 -24.53 1.78 -11.07
CA GLN A 222 -24.13 2.38 -12.33
C GLN A 222 -23.87 3.87 -12.09
N GLY A 223 -22.73 4.39 -12.55
CA GLY A 223 -22.44 5.82 -12.43
C GLY A 223 -21.04 6.25 -12.88
N HIS A 224 -20.04 5.37 -12.81
CA HIS A 224 -18.74 5.67 -13.40
C HIS A 224 -18.76 5.44 -14.91
N SER A 225 -18.06 6.29 -15.65
CA SER A 225 -17.95 6.18 -17.12
C SER A 225 -16.66 5.48 -17.57
N SER A 226 -15.91 4.91 -16.64
CA SER A 226 -14.65 4.20 -16.87
C SER A 226 -14.31 3.29 -15.68
N THR A 227 -13.26 2.49 -15.82
CA THR A 227 -12.78 1.50 -14.83
C THR A 227 -12.84 2.00 -13.40
N VAL A 228 -13.50 1.24 -12.53
CA VAL A 228 -13.49 1.47 -11.09
C VAL A 228 -12.16 0.98 -10.52
N SER A 229 -11.25 1.91 -10.23
CA SER A 229 -9.86 1.61 -9.86
C SER A 229 -9.73 1.13 -8.42
N ALA A 230 -10.53 1.65 -7.50
CA ALA A 230 -10.57 1.18 -6.12
C ALA A 230 -11.95 1.40 -5.49
N VAL A 231 -12.30 0.50 -4.56
CA VAL A 231 -13.49 0.60 -3.71
C VAL A 231 -13.09 0.42 -2.26
N ALA A 232 -13.80 1.09 -1.35
CA ALA A 232 -13.56 0.98 0.08
C ALA A 232 -14.84 1.21 0.86
N TRP A 233 -15.07 0.41 1.89
CA TRP A 233 -16.22 0.55 2.77
C TRP A 233 -15.91 1.47 3.94
N LYS A 234 -16.91 2.27 4.31
CA LYS A 234 -17.01 2.93 5.60
C LYS A 234 -18.39 2.68 6.16
N ASP A 235 -18.45 1.85 7.19
CA ASP A 235 -19.71 1.38 7.76
C ASP A 235 -20.60 0.79 6.66
N GLU A 236 -21.80 1.33 6.48
CA GLU A 236 -22.78 0.91 5.47
C GLU A 236 -22.65 1.64 4.12
N ARG A 237 -21.64 2.52 3.98
CA ARG A 237 -21.39 3.29 2.76
C ARG A 237 -20.22 2.72 1.98
N LEU A 238 -20.41 2.57 0.68
CA LEU A 238 -19.33 2.25 -0.25
C LEU A 238 -18.79 3.52 -0.88
N LEU A 239 -17.47 3.67 -0.89
CA LEU A 239 -16.78 4.68 -1.67
C LEU A 239 -16.11 4.02 -2.87
N SER A 240 -16.14 4.70 -4.01
CA SER A 240 -15.45 4.26 -5.22
C SER A 240 -14.70 5.39 -5.87
N VAL A 241 -13.60 5.07 -6.54
CA VAL A 241 -12.84 5.98 -7.39
C VAL A 241 -12.63 5.35 -8.76
N SER A 242 -12.50 6.19 -9.80
CA SER A 242 -12.44 5.71 -11.18
C SER A 242 -11.44 6.46 -12.05
N TYR A 243 -11.08 5.79 -13.15
CA TYR A 243 -10.34 6.39 -14.27
C TYR A 243 -11.09 7.53 -14.96
N ASP A 244 -12.40 7.67 -14.73
CA ASP A 244 -13.20 8.81 -15.21
C ASP A 244 -12.89 10.14 -14.49
N ARG A 245 -11.98 10.09 -13.49
CA ARG A 245 -11.49 11.20 -12.67
C ARG A 245 -12.46 11.63 -11.56
N SER A 246 -13.44 10.80 -11.24
CA SER A 246 -14.42 11.05 -10.18
C SER A 246 -14.34 10.02 -9.05
N TYR A 247 -14.94 10.37 -7.92
CA TYR A 247 -15.31 9.43 -6.87
C TYR A 247 -16.83 9.39 -6.74
N SER A 248 -17.36 8.35 -6.11
CA SER A 248 -18.78 8.24 -5.77
C SER A 248 -18.96 7.67 -4.36
N ILE A 249 -20.04 8.07 -3.70
CA ILE A 249 -20.46 7.54 -2.40
C ILE A 249 -21.82 6.87 -2.61
N TRP A 250 -21.91 5.61 -2.22
CA TRP A 250 -23.08 4.75 -2.41
C TRP A 250 -23.61 4.31 -1.06
N THR A 251 -24.94 4.32 -0.94
CA THR A 251 -25.66 3.69 0.16
C THR A 251 -26.19 2.33 -0.28
N LYS A 252 -26.43 1.41 0.67
CA LYS A 252 -27.05 0.10 0.37
C LYS A 252 -28.43 0.24 -0.30
N ASP A 253 -29.14 1.34 -0.04
CA ASP A 253 -30.48 1.62 -0.55
C ASP A 253 -30.51 2.28 -1.95
N ARG A 254 -29.40 2.19 -2.70
CA ARG A 254 -29.27 2.62 -4.12
C ARG A 254 -29.33 4.11 -4.39
N GLU A 255 -29.30 4.96 -3.36
CA GLU A 255 -29.15 6.40 -3.58
C GLU A 255 -27.67 6.77 -3.80
N CYS A 256 -27.39 7.18 -5.03
CA CYS A 256 -26.12 7.73 -5.46
C CYS A 256 -26.04 9.20 -5.05
N SER A 257 -25.30 9.51 -4.00
CA SER A 257 -24.81 10.86 -3.80
C SER A 257 -23.55 11.02 -4.66
N LEU A 258 -23.71 11.59 -5.86
CA LEU A 258 -22.61 11.86 -6.80
C LEU A 258 -21.62 12.86 -6.18
N GLY A 259 -20.62 12.32 -5.50
CA GLY A 259 -19.42 13.02 -5.06
C GLY A 259 -18.48 13.34 -6.20
N LYS A 260 -18.90 14.15 -7.18
CA LYS A 260 -18.06 14.40 -8.35
C LYS A 260 -16.93 15.38 -8.02
N LEU A 261 -15.82 14.87 -7.50
CA LEU A 261 -14.53 15.54 -7.73
C LEU A 261 -14.29 15.54 -9.22
N ASN A 262 -14.10 16.70 -9.83
CA ASN A 262 -13.45 16.75 -11.14
C ASN A 262 -11.94 16.77 -10.89
N ALA A 263 -11.35 15.61 -10.61
CA ALA A 263 -9.90 15.50 -10.60
C ALA A 263 -9.38 15.84 -12.00
N THR A 264 -8.21 16.44 -12.08
CA THR A 264 -7.55 16.70 -13.37
C THR A 264 -6.97 15.44 -13.98
N SER A 265 -6.88 14.35 -13.22
CA SER A 265 -6.22 13.11 -13.63
C SER A 265 -6.93 11.88 -13.03
N PRO A 266 -6.88 10.71 -13.70
CA PRO A 266 -7.50 9.47 -13.23
C PRO A 266 -7.12 9.11 -11.79
N LEU A 267 -8.10 8.71 -10.99
CA LEU A 267 -7.88 8.23 -9.61
C LEU A 267 -7.52 6.75 -9.63
N LEU A 268 -6.59 6.32 -8.78
CA LEU A 268 -6.03 4.96 -8.79
C LEU A 268 -6.15 4.22 -7.46
N SER A 269 -6.06 4.93 -6.35
CA SER A 269 -5.97 4.35 -5.02
C SER A 269 -6.92 5.08 -4.07
N LEU A 270 -7.47 4.35 -3.10
CA LEU A 270 -8.46 4.85 -2.15
C LEU A 270 -8.22 4.23 -0.78
N ALA A 271 -8.24 5.07 0.26
CA ALA A 271 -8.32 4.64 1.65
C ALA A 271 -9.33 5.47 2.41
N VAL A 272 -10.02 4.83 3.36
CA VAL A 272 -11.04 5.48 4.19
C VAL A 272 -10.68 5.28 5.66
N GLY A 273 -10.77 6.36 6.45
CA GLY A 273 -10.61 6.28 7.90
C GLY A 273 -11.90 5.78 8.56
N ARG A 274 -11.77 4.99 9.62
CA ARG A 274 -12.92 4.54 10.43
C ARG A 274 -13.51 5.70 11.24
N GLU A 275 -12.66 6.39 12.00
CA GLU A 275 -13.09 7.43 12.96
C GLU A 275 -13.37 8.78 12.31
N LEU A 276 -12.60 9.14 11.27
CA LEU A 276 -12.74 10.44 10.61
C LEU A 276 -13.74 10.35 9.46
N GLY A 277 -14.54 11.40 9.31
CA GLY A 277 -15.45 11.66 8.18
C GLY A 277 -14.79 11.82 6.81
N VAL A 278 -13.60 11.25 6.56
CA VAL A 278 -12.77 11.57 5.40
C VAL A 278 -12.21 10.35 4.68
N ALA A 279 -12.07 10.51 3.36
CA ALA A 279 -11.44 9.57 2.46
C ALA A 279 -10.31 10.24 1.68
N ILE A 280 -9.32 9.43 1.32
CA ILE A 280 -8.10 9.88 0.66
C ILE A 280 -7.96 9.08 -0.64
N ALA A 281 -7.86 9.78 -1.77
CA ALA A 281 -7.60 9.18 -3.06
C ALA A 281 -6.30 9.70 -3.68
N GLY A 282 -5.60 8.83 -4.40
CA GLY A 282 -4.41 9.18 -5.18
C GLY A 282 -4.67 9.13 -6.68
N ASP A 283 -4.05 10.04 -7.44
CA ASP A 283 -4.20 10.10 -8.90
C ASP A 283 -2.92 9.77 -9.68
N THR A 284 -3.08 9.57 -11.00
CA THR A 284 -1.96 9.27 -11.92
C THR A 284 -0.95 10.41 -12.04
N ALA A 285 -1.33 11.62 -11.69
CA ALA A 285 -0.46 12.79 -11.69
C ALA A 285 0.24 12.96 -10.34
N GLY A 286 0.17 12.02 -9.40
CA GLY A 286 0.88 12.12 -8.12
C GLY A 286 0.24 13.10 -7.12
N THR A 287 -1.00 13.50 -7.37
CA THR A 287 -1.79 14.35 -6.46
C THR A 287 -2.62 13.48 -5.53
N ILE A 288 -2.74 13.91 -4.28
CA ILE A 288 -3.66 13.34 -3.31
C ILE A 288 -4.88 14.25 -3.21
N HIS A 289 -6.06 13.64 -3.12
CA HIS A 289 -7.34 14.29 -2.94
C HIS A 289 -7.95 13.82 -1.61
N LEU A 290 -8.34 14.78 -0.77
CA LEU A 290 -9.03 14.54 0.50
C LEU A 290 -10.47 15.04 0.36
N PHE A 291 -11.43 14.21 0.74
CA PHE A 291 -12.86 14.52 0.61
C PHE A 291 -13.67 13.88 1.73
N GLY A 292 -14.88 14.41 1.95
CA GLY A 292 -15.81 13.89 2.95
C GLY A 292 -16.33 12.49 2.58
N THR A 293 -16.60 11.65 3.59
CA THR A 293 -17.26 10.35 3.40
C THR A 293 -18.77 10.44 3.48
N GLU A 294 -19.26 11.53 4.08
CA GLU A 294 -20.69 11.81 4.23
C GLU A 294 -21.18 12.90 3.29
N THR A 295 -20.28 13.80 2.91
CA THR A 295 -20.51 14.89 1.98
C THR A 295 -19.76 14.65 0.68
N THR A 296 -20.27 15.20 -0.41
CA THR A 296 -19.65 15.20 -1.74
C THR A 296 -18.56 16.27 -1.88
N GLU A 297 -18.09 16.81 -0.75
CA GLU A 297 -17.22 17.98 -0.73
C GLU A 297 -15.75 17.58 -0.80
N LYS A 298 -15.03 18.25 -1.70
CA LYS A 298 -13.57 18.25 -1.72
C LYS A 298 -13.08 19.09 -0.53
N LEU A 299 -12.29 18.47 0.34
CA LEU A 299 -11.67 19.15 1.47
C LEU A 299 -10.32 19.75 1.09
N SER A 300 -9.49 19.01 0.35
CA SER A 300 -8.16 19.47 -0.07
C SER A 300 -7.60 18.65 -1.23
N SER A 301 -6.60 19.19 -1.93
CA SER A 301 -5.74 18.41 -2.82
C SER A 301 -4.36 19.03 -2.91
N TRP A 302 -3.32 18.20 -2.97
CA TRP A 302 -1.94 18.65 -3.08
C TRP A 302 -1.07 17.63 -3.81
N LYS A 303 0.01 18.11 -4.42
CA LYS A 303 1.00 17.28 -5.10
C LYS A 303 1.84 16.55 -4.04
N ALA A 304 1.63 15.24 -3.91
CA ALA A 304 2.33 14.42 -2.94
C ALA A 304 3.59 13.78 -3.53
N HIS A 305 3.50 13.35 -4.79
CA HIS A 305 4.53 12.58 -5.48
C HIS A 305 4.79 13.14 -6.88
N PRO A 306 6.02 12.99 -7.41
CA PRO A 306 6.32 13.41 -8.78
C PRO A 306 5.50 12.61 -9.82
N PHE A 307 5.27 11.33 -9.53
CA PHE A 307 4.52 10.39 -10.36
C PHE A 307 3.28 9.83 -9.64
N SER A 308 2.48 9.09 -10.39
CA SER A 308 1.31 8.33 -9.97
C SER A 308 1.36 7.83 -8.53
N VAL A 309 0.29 8.12 -7.78
CA VAL A 309 0.07 7.57 -6.44
C VAL A 309 -0.54 6.17 -6.56
N SER A 310 0.30 5.15 -6.43
CA SER A 310 -0.11 3.75 -6.58
C SER A 310 -0.90 3.21 -5.39
N GLY A 311 -0.67 3.75 -4.20
CA GLY A 311 -1.27 3.24 -2.99
C GLY A 311 -1.48 4.34 -1.97
N VAL A 312 -2.56 4.19 -1.21
CA VAL A 312 -2.88 4.99 -0.02
C VAL A 312 -3.30 4.02 1.06
N ALA A 313 -2.75 4.17 2.26
CA ALA A 313 -3.08 3.31 3.40
C ALA A 313 -3.18 4.13 4.68
N LYS A 314 -4.25 3.93 5.45
CA LYS A 314 -4.48 4.61 6.74
C LYS A 314 -3.73 3.88 7.86
N ALA A 315 -3.10 4.61 8.76
CA ALA A 315 -2.47 3.99 9.92
C ALA A 315 -3.54 3.37 10.85
N PRO A 316 -3.36 2.13 11.31
CA PRO A 316 -4.26 1.55 12.28
C PRO A 316 -4.08 2.23 13.65
N GLY A 317 -5.17 2.56 14.32
CA GLY A 317 -5.15 3.18 15.66
C GLY A 317 -4.85 4.68 15.69
N ASP A 318 -4.33 5.27 14.61
CA ASP A 318 -4.20 6.73 14.46
C ASP A 318 -5.09 7.25 13.33
N SER A 319 -6.07 8.04 13.71
CA SER A 319 -7.03 8.67 12.81
C SER A 319 -6.39 9.61 11.79
N PHE A 320 -5.33 10.32 12.18
CA PHE A 320 -4.76 11.40 11.40
C PHE A 320 -3.63 10.93 10.47
N THR A 321 -2.98 9.82 10.78
CA THR A 321 -1.81 9.36 10.02
C THR A 321 -2.20 8.47 8.84
N PHE A 322 -1.51 8.66 7.71
CA PHE A 322 -1.65 7.80 6.53
C PHE A 322 -0.35 7.76 5.73
N ALA A 323 -0.18 6.71 4.94
CA ALA A 323 0.92 6.52 4.02
C ALA A 323 0.44 6.59 2.57
N THR A 324 1.34 7.02 1.69
CA THR A 324 1.14 7.02 0.25
C THR A 324 2.38 6.47 -0.45
N SER A 325 2.19 5.75 -1.54
CA SER A 325 3.27 5.20 -2.36
C SER A 325 3.20 5.70 -3.79
N SER A 326 4.34 5.67 -4.48
CA SER A 326 4.45 6.11 -5.87
C SER A 326 5.07 5.06 -6.78
N HIS A 327 4.72 5.12 -8.07
CA HIS A 327 5.46 4.44 -9.13
C HIS A 327 6.91 4.91 -9.25
N HIS A 328 7.31 6.03 -8.62
CA HIS A 328 8.73 6.40 -8.54
C HIS A 328 9.53 5.59 -7.51
N GLY A 329 8.83 4.84 -6.64
CA GLY A 329 9.44 4.08 -5.55
C GLY A 329 9.38 4.76 -4.19
N ASP A 330 8.84 5.97 -4.12
CA ASP A 330 8.79 6.74 -2.88
C ASP A 330 7.55 6.39 -2.05
N ILE A 331 7.76 6.16 -0.76
CA ILE A 331 6.71 5.99 0.26
C ILE A 331 6.80 7.14 1.27
N LYS A 332 5.68 7.85 1.46
CA LYS A 332 5.58 9.01 2.35
C LYS A 332 4.50 8.80 3.39
N ILE A 333 4.76 9.24 4.62
CA ILE A 333 3.79 9.32 5.72
C ILE A 333 3.37 10.76 5.92
N TRP A 334 2.08 10.94 6.17
CA TRP A 334 1.39 12.21 6.26
C TRP A 334 0.53 12.24 7.51
N ASP A 335 0.34 13.44 8.03
CA ASP A 335 -0.59 13.74 9.11
C ASP A 335 -1.68 14.65 8.55
N LEU A 336 -2.94 14.25 8.67
CA LEU A 336 -4.09 15.02 8.18
C LEU A 336 -4.19 16.42 8.80
N ARG A 337 -3.58 16.67 9.95
CA ARG A 337 -3.55 17.99 10.61
C ARG A 337 -2.57 18.94 9.95
N ASN A 338 -1.60 18.42 9.17
CA ASN A 338 -0.62 19.21 8.44
C ASN A 338 -0.31 18.62 7.06
N LEU A 339 -1.07 19.05 6.06
CA LEU A 339 -1.00 18.54 4.69
C LEU A 339 0.02 19.27 3.80
N LYS A 340 0.67 20.33 4.30
CA LYS A 340 1.62 21.13 3.50
C LYS A 340 2.89 20.34 3.19
N THR A 341 3.31 19.48 4.10
CA THR A 341 4.52 18.66 3.97
C THR A 341 4.26 17.27 4.51
N ALA A 342 4.86 16.26 3.88
CA ALA A 342 4.86 14.92 4.44
C ALA A 342 5.53 14.96 5.82
N THR A 343 4.89 14.35 6.81
CA THR A 343 5.45 14.21 8.16
C THR A 343 6.79 13.50 8.10
N GLN A 344 6.89 12.50 7.22
CA GLN A 344 8.09 11.70 6.97
C GLN A 344 8.09 11.20 5.51
N SER A 345 9.23 11.21 4.82
CA SER A 345 9.42 10.37 3.63
C SER A 345 10.20 9.15 4.08
N VAL A 346 9.54 8.00 4.12
CA VAL A 346 10.08 6.85 4.86
C VAL A 346 11.10 6.09 4.03
N LEU A 347 10.85 5.96 2.73
CA LEU A 347 11.62 5.05 1.89
C LEU A 347 11.58 5.49 0.42
N SER A 348 12.71 5.33 -0.27
CA SER A 348 12.78 5.22 -1.72
C SER A 348 13.26 3.81 -2.04
N THR A 349 12.39 2.99 -2.63
CA THR A 349 12.63 1.55 -2.87
C THR A 349 13.58 1.30 -4.03
N GLY A 350 13.76 2.28 -4.92
CA GLY A 350 14.48 2.13 -6.20
C GLY A 350 13.71 1.32 -7.25
N SER A 351 12.47 0.93 -6.96
CA SER A 351 11.57 0.11 -7.77
C SER A 351 10.16 0.70 -7.73
N LYS A 352 9.28 0.39 -8.69
CA LYS A 352 7.92 0.95 -8.66
C LYS A 352 7.15 0.28 -7.54
N VAL A 353 6.62 1.04 -6.59
CA VAL A 353 5.68 0.49 -5.61
C VAL A 353 4.32 0.36 -6.26
N LEU A 354 3.73 -0.83 -6.23
CA LEU A 354 2.47 -1.16 -6.88
C LEU A 354 1.33 -1.33 -5.88
N ALA A 355 1.63 -1.85 -4.68
CA ALA A 355 0.65 -2.08 -3.62
C ALA A 355 1.15 -1.53 -2.29
N LEU A 356 0.23 -1.01 -1.47
CA LEU A 356 0.51 -0.47 -0.15
C LEU A 356 -0.63 -0.84 0.81
N ASP A 357 -0.30 -1.30 2.00
CA ASP A 357 -1.27 -1.58 3.05
C ASP A 357 -0.66 -1.35 4.43
N TRP A 358 -1.44 -0.84 5.38
CA TRP A 358 -0.95 -0.53 6.72
C TRP A 358 -1.80 -1.29 7.75
N GLY A 359 -1.23 -2.38 8.27
CA GLY A 359 -1.86 -3.21 9.29
C GLY A 359 -1.18 -3.06 10.64
N LEU A 360 -1.67 -3.80 11.65
CA LEU A 360 -1.11 -3.79 13.01
C LEU A 360 0.37 -4.24 13.03
N GLY A 361 0.79 -5.04 12.06
CA GLY A 361 2.18 -5.47 11.88
C GLY A 361 3.12 -4.42 11.26
N GLY A 362 2.62 -3.21 10.95
CA GLY A 362 3.38 -2.15 10.30
C GLY A 362 2.96 -1.92 8.84
N LEU A 363 3.64 -0.97 8.19
CA LEU A 363 3.37 -0.58 6.82
C LEU A 363 4.03 -1.58 5.86
N ARG A 364 3.25 -2.14 4.94
CA ARG A 364 3.67 -3.12 3.95
C ARG A 364 3.53 -2.55 2.55
N TYR A 365 4.45 -2.94 1.66
CA TYR A 365 4.34 -2.61 0.25
C TYR A 365 4.80 -3.77 -0.63
N GLY A 366 4.31 -3.78 -1.86
CA GLY A 366 4.75 -4.66 -2.93
C GLY A 366 5.29 -3.86 -4.11
N ASP A 367 6.38 -4.31 -4.73
CA ASP A 367 6.99 -3.62 -5.88
C ASP A 367 6.96 -4.43 -7.19
N ASP A 368 7.41 -3.78 -8.26
CA ASP A 368 7.48 -4.35 -9.61
C ASP A 368 8.61 -5.37 -9.81
N LEU A 369 9.44 -5.60 -8.80
CA LEU A 369 10.47 -6.64 -8.78
C LEU A 369 10.01 -7.90 -8.04
N GLY A 370 8.75 -7.94 -7.59
CA GLY A 370 8.23 -9.08 -6.82
C GLY A 370 8.68 -9.08 -5.37
N VAL A 371 9.06 -7.93 -4.82
CA VAL A 371 9.48 -7.82 -3.43
C VAL A 371 8.34 -7.32 -2.56
N ILE A 372 8.15 -7.98 -1.42
CA ILE A 372 7.27 -7.56 -0.35
C ILE A 372 8.13 -6.96 0.75
N GLY A 373 7.95 -5.68 1.02
CA GLY A 373 8.71 -5.00 2.07
C GLY A 373 7.88 -4.58 3.27
N ARG A 374 8.55 -4.39 4.40
CA ARG A 374 7.97 -3.95 5.67
C ARG A 374 8.70 -2.74 6.22
N LEU A 375 7.93 -1.76 6.64
CA LEU A 375 8.37 -0.57 7.34
C LEU A 375 7.78 -0.59 8.76
N ASN A 376 8.66 -0.55 9.75
CA ASN A 376 8.27 -0.36 11.15
C ASN A 376 8.20 1.14 11.42
N VAL A 377 7.01 1.71 11.30
CA VAL A 377 6.71 3.15 11.41
C VAL A 377 5.58 3.39 12.39
#